data_AF-A0A0Q6BC04-F1
#
_entry.id   AF-A0A0Q6BC04-F1
#
_cell.length_a   1.000
_cell.length_b   1.000
_cell.length_c   1.000
_cell.angle_alpha   90.00
_cell.angle_beta   90.00
_cell.angle_gamma   90.00
#
_symmetry.space_group_name_H-M   'P 1'
#
loop_
_entity.id
_entity.type
_entity.pdbx_description
1 polymer ?
#
loop_
_entity_poly.entity_id
_entity_poly.type
_entity_poly.pdbx_seq_one_letter_code
_entity_poly.pdbx_strand_id
1 'polypeptide(L)'
;MTVEPRDNKSIPDLLADLMREATDLFRSEGQLIRSELSDKLTQLQVGGGSIAAGAICLLVALLTLTAALVTAVSKIGEPDIGPGWAALIVGAVIAVIGVLLLAKGKKDLEPSNLTPTRTARQLGEDGKLVKEQIR
;
A
#
# COMPACT_ATOMS: atom_id res chain seq x y z
N MET A 1 -62.18 29.65 13.50
CA MET A 1 -61.17 29.52 12.43
C MET A 1 -60.11 30.58 12.67
N THR A 2 -59.03 30.23 13.38
CA THR A 2 -57.88 31.10 13.59
C THR A 2 -56.88 30.79 12.49
N VAL A 3 -56.73 31.72 11.56
CA VAL A 3 -55.74 31.61 10.49
C VAL A 3 -54.37 31.85 11.12
N GLU A 4 -53.59 30.78 11.29
CA GLU A 4 -52.19 30.90 11.69
C GLU A 4 -51.45 31.71 10.61
N PRO A 5 -50.60 32.67 11.01
CA PRO A 5 -49.84 33.46 10.05
C PRO A 5 -48.93 32.53 9.26
N ARG A 6 -49.09 32.51 7.94
CA ARG A 6 -48.13 31.85 7.04
C ARG A 6 -46.80 32.54 7.22
N ASP A 7 -45.90 31.87 7.91
CA ASP A 7 -44.52 32.28 8.10
C ASP A 7 -43.87 32.41 6.72
N ASN A 8 -43.83 33.64 6.22
CA ASN A 8 -43.30 33.99 4.92
C ASN A 8 -41.78 33.99 5.07
N LYS A 9 -41.18 32.78 5.13
CA LYS A 9 -39.72 32.59 5.17
C LYS A 9 -39.12 33.45 4.08
N SER A 10 -38.39 34.48 4.50
CA SER A 10 -37.85 35.44 3.55
C SER A 10 -36.64 34.79 2.86
N ILE A 11 -36.29 35.24 1.64
CA ILE A 11 -35.07 34.80 0.91
C ILE A 11 -33.81 34.71 1.81
N PRO A 12 -33.58 35.61 2.80
CA PRO A 12 -32.47 35.48 3.74
C PRO A 12 -32.53 34.26 4.65
N ASP A 13 -33.73 33.81 5.07
CA ASP A 13 -33.90 32.65 5.95
C ASP A 13 -33.58 31.35 5.21
N LEU A 14 -33.95 31.25 3.93
CA LEU A 14 -33.62 30.09 3.09
C LEU A 14 -32.10 29.99 2.83
N LEU A 15 -31.42 31.12 2.66
CA LEU A 15 -29.96 31.16 2.53
C LEU A 15 -29.27 30.76 3.85
N ALA A 16 -29.82 31.19 4.98
CA ALA A 16 -29.30 30.81 6.30
C ALA A 16 -29.47 29.30 6.56
N ASP A 17 -30.61 28.72 6.15
CA ASP A 17 -30.86 27.29 6.24
C ASP A 17 -29.94 26.48 5.32
N LEU A 18 -29.73 26.91 4.07
CA LEU A 18 -28.82 26.24 3.13
C LEU A 18 -27.37 26.27 3.61
N MET A 19 -26.91 27.38 4.19
CA MET A 19 -25.57 27.50 4.78
C MET A 19 -25.41 26.59 6.00
N ARG A 20 -26.48 26.41 6.79
CA ARG A 20 -26.50 25.45 7.91
C ARG A 20 -26.44 24.01 7.42
N GLU A 21 -27.26 23.64 6.43
CA GLU A 21 -27.23 22.30 5.84
C GLU A 21 -25.90 21.98 5.16
N ALA A 22 -25.30 22.94 4.45
CA ALA A 22 -23.97 22.77 3.86
C ALA A 22 -22.91 22.52 4.95
N THR A 23 -22.95 23.31 6.03
CA THR A 23 -22.02 23.13 7.17
C THR A 23 -22.20 21.77 7.84
N ASP A 24 -23.45 21.33 8.01
CA ASP A 24 -23.78 20.03 8.60
C ASP A 24 -23.34 18.87 7.69
N LEU A 25 -23.50 19.00 6.36
CA LEU A 25 -23.03 18.02 5.39
C LEU A 25 -21.50 17.89 5.42
N PHE A 26 -20.76 19.02 5.36
CA PHE A 26 -19.30 19.01 5.48
C PHE A 26 -18.82 18.40 6.79
N ARG A 27 -19.53 18.68 7.90
CA ARG A 27 -19.21 18.12 9.21
C ARG A 27 -19.49 16.62 9.29
N SER A 28 -20.54 16.14 8.62
CA SER A 28 -20.89 14.71 8.53
C SER A 28 -19.89 13.96 7.64
N GLU A 29 -19.60 14.48 6.46
CA GLU A 29 -18.69 13.88 5.48
C GLU A 29 -17.24 13.87 5.99
N GLY A 30 -16.83 14.93 6.70
CA GLY A 30 -15.54 14.96 7.40
C GLY A 30 -15.42 13.92 8.52
N GLN A 31 -16.50 13.66 9.27
CA GLN A 31 -16.53 12.59 10.28
C GLN A 31 -16.43 11.21 9.63
N LEU A 32 -17.12 11.01 8.49
CA LEU A 32 -17.08 9.76 7.75
C LEU A 32 -15.68 9.50 7.17
N ILE A 33 -15.08 10.48 6.52
CA ILE A 33 -13.70 10.41 5.99
C ILE A 33 -12.72 10.09 7.11
N ARG A 34 -12.86 10.74 8.28
CA ARG A 34 -12.00 10.47 9.44
C ARG A 34 -12.17 9.04 9.96
N SER A 35 -13.39 8.54 10.02
CA SER A 35 -13.68 7.15 10.40
C SER A 35 -13.04 6.17 9.42
N GLU A 36 -13.26 6.36 8.12
CA GLU A 36 -12.71 5.48 7.08
C GLU A 36 -11.18 5.51 7.08
N LEU A 37 -10.58 6.70 7.27
CA LEU A 37 -9.13 6.83 7.38
C LEU A 37 -8.60 6.11 8.63
N SER A 38 -9.28 6.22 9.77
CA SER A 38 -8.94 5.51 11.01
C SER A 38 -9.02 3.99 10.83
N ASP A 39 -10.05 3.50 10.17
CA ASP A 39 -10.22 2.08 9.88
C ASP A 39 -9.13 1.59 8.92
N LYS A 40 -8.82 2.35 7.86
CA LYS A 40 -7.72 2.02 6.94
C LYS A 40 -6.36 2.03 7.65
N LEU A 41 -6.11 3.00 8.52
CA LEU A 41 -4.88 3.05 9.32
C LEU A 41 -4.77 1.85 10.26
N THR A 42 -5.86 1.48 10.92
CA THR A 42 -5.90 0.30 11.79
C THR A 42 -5.67 -0.98 10.99
N GLN A 43 -6.29 -1.10 9.82
CA GLN A 43 -6.09 -2.23 8.91
C GLN A 43 -4.64 -2.30 8.40
N LEU A 44 -4.03 -1.16 8.07
CA LEU A 44 -2.61 -1.05 7.73
C LEU A 44 -1.71 -1.43 8.91
N GLN A 45 -2.07 -1.07 10.14
CA GLN A 45 -1.32 -1.41 11.34
C GLN A 45 -1.36 -2.91 11.64
N VAL A 46 -2.55 -3.51 11.64
CA VAL A 46 -2.74 -4.95 11.88
C VAL A 46 -2.16 -5.77 10.71
N GLY A 47 -2.42 -5.35 9.48
CA GLY A 47 -1.87 -5.94 8.27
C GLY A 47 -0.33 -5.84 8.23
N GLY A 48 0.21 -4.67 8.52
CA GLY A 48 1.65 -4.45 8.60
C GLY A 48 2.32 -5.27 9.71
N GLY A 49 1.68 -5.35 10.89
CA GLY A 49 2.16 -6.16 12.01
C GLY A 49 2.20 -7.65 11.70
N SER A 50 1.14 -8.19 11.08
CA SER A 50 1.07 -9.60 10.68
C SER A 50 2.06 -9.94 9.55
N ILE A 51 2.25 -9.05 8.57
CA ILE A 51 3.28 -9.21 7.53
C ILE A 51 4.69 -9.22 8.15
N ALA A 52 4.99 -8.30 9.06
CA ALA A 52 6.28 -8.24 9.74
C ALA A 52 6.54 -9.50 10.57
N ALA A 53 5.56 -9.94 11.37
CA ALA A 53 5.67 -11.18 12.14
C ALA A 53 5.87 -12.41 11.24
N GLY A 54 5.09 -12.51 10.16
CA GLY A 54 5.23 -13.58 9.17
C GLY A 54 6.61 -13.59 8.51
N ALA A 55 7.14 -12.42 8.14
CA ALA A 55 8.48 -12.28 7.57
C ALA A 55 9.57 -12.74 8.55
N ILE A 56 9.44 -12.43 9.84
CA ILE A 56 10.36 -12.91 10.89
C ILE A 56 10.28 -14.43 11.01
N CYS A 57 9.07 -15.01 11.06
CA CYS A 57 8.90 -16.46 11.13
C CYS A 57 9.52 -17.16 9.91
N LEU A 58 9.29 -16.64 8.70
CA LEU A 58 9.89 -17.17 7.48
C LEU A 58 11.41 -17.04 7.47
N LEU A 59 11.96 -15.95 8.01
CA LEU A 59 13.41 -15.78 8.15
C LEU A 59 14.01 -16.84 9.08
N VAL A 60 13.41 -17.06 10.25
CA VAL A 60 13.85 -18.11 11.19
C VAL A 60 13.77 -19.50 10.56
N ALA A 61 12.68 -19.79 9.85
CA ALA A 61 12.51 -21.04 9.12
C ALA A 61 13.59 -21.21 8.03
N LEU A 62 13.87 -20.16 7.26
CA LEU A 62 14.91 -20.17 6.22
C LEU A 62 16.30 -20.43 6.80
N LEU A 63 16.66 -19.79 7.92
CA LEU A 63 17.93 -20.03 8.60
C LEU A 63 18.04 -21.48 9.08
N THR A 64 16.97 -22.01 9.66
CA THR A 64 16.91 -23.41 10.13
C THR A 64 17.03 -24.40 8.97
N LEU A 65 16.30 -24.16 7.87
CA LEU A 65 16.39 -24.98 6.66
C LEU A 65 17.78 -24.89 6.01
N THR A 66 18.42 -23.72 6.03
CA THR A 66 19.78 -23.55 5.53
C THR A 66 20.77 -24.40 6.33
N ALA A 67 20.70 -24.37 7.67
CA ALA A 67 21.54 -25.21 8.52
C ALA A 67 21.31 -26.72 8.28
N ALA A 68 20.05 -27.13 8.12
CA ALA A 68 19.69 -28.49 7.78
C ALA A 68 20.24 -28.90 6.40
N LEU A 69 20.14 -28.02 5.41
CA LEU A 69 20.65 -28.25 4.06
C LEU A 69 22.18 -28.36 4.04
N VAL A 70 22.89 -27.50 4.78
CA VAL A 70 24.34 -27.60 4.93
C VAL A 70 24.73 -28.95 5.53
N THR A 71 24.02 -29.40 6.56
CA THR A 71 24.26 -30.71 7.21
C THR A 71 23.96 -31.87 6.26
N ALA A 72 22.94 -31.74 5.43
CA ALA A 72 22.61 -32.75 4.42
C ALA A 72 23.70 -32.81 3.33
N VAL A 73 24.11 -31.66 2.80
CA VAL A 73 25.14 -31.55 1.75
C VAL A 73 26.51 -31.98 2.25
N SER A 74 26.84 -31.74 3.53
CA SER A 74 28.13 -32.14 4.09
C SER A 74 28.37 -33.65 4.09
N LYS A 75 27.30 -34.44 4.01
CA LYS A 75 27.31 -35.92 4.00
C LYS A 75 27.23 -36.51 2.57
N ILE A 76 27.38 -35.68 1.56
CA ILE A 76 27.37 -36.12 0.16
C ILE A 76 28.82 -36.40 -0.27
N GLY A 77 29.07 -37.58 -0.82
CA GLY A 77 30.36 -38.00 -1.40
C GLY A 77 31.17 -38.94 -0.49
N GLU A 78 32.14 -39.64 -1.07
CA GLU A 78 33.16 -40.42 -0.34
C GLU A 78 34.56 -39.87 -0.67
N PRO A 79 35.32 -39.34 0.32
CA PRO A 79 34.90 -38.98 1.67
C PRO A 79 33.97 -37.76 1.70
N ASP A 80 33.26 -37.57 2.83
CA ASP A 80 32.35 -36.44 3.06
C ASP A 80 33.01 -35.09 2.69
N ILE A 81 32.29 -34.24 1.96
CA ILE A 81 32.73 -32.88 1.57
C ILE A 81 33.01 -31.99 2.81
N GLY A 82 32.41 -32.33 3.95
CA GLY A 82 32.59 -31.64 5.22
C GLY A 82 31.74 -30.36 5.35
N PRO A 83 31.48 -29.92 6.60
CA PRO A 83 30.50 -28.86 6.87
C PRO A 83 30.91 -27.48 6.33
N GLY A 84 32.21 -27.19 6.28
CA GLY A 84 32.71 -25.89 5.79
C GLY A 84 32.46 -25.69 4.29
N TRP A 85 32.79 -26.68 3.46
CA TRP A 85 32.56 -26.61 2.02
C TRP A 85 31.07 -26.68 1.66
N ALA A 86 30.30 -27.49 2.38
CA ALA A 86 28.85 -27.51 2.23
C ALA A 86 28.22 -26.14 2.53
N ALA A 87 28.65 -25.47 3.61
CA ALA A 87 28.19 -24.12 3.95
C ALA A 87 28.52 -23.09 2.86
N LEU A 88 29.72 -23.16 2.28
CA LEU A 88 30.14 -22.27 1.19
C LEU A 88 29.28 -22.48 -0.07
N ILE A 89 29.04 -23.73 -0.47
CA ILE A 89 28.24 -24.04 -1.67
C ILE A 89 26.79 -23.59 -1.48
N VAL A 90 26.16 -23.99 -0.37
CA VAL A 90 24.78 -23.61 -0.08
C VAL A 90 24.64 -22.09 0.06
N GLY A 91 25.58 -21.45 0.77
CA GLY A 91 25.61 -20.00 0.94
C GLY A 91 25.77 -19.27 -0.39
N ALA A 92 26.63 -19.76 -1.30
CA ALA A 92 26.80 -19.19 -2.63
C ALA A 92 25.51 -19.28 -3.47
N VAL A 93 24.82 -20.43 -3.44
CA VAL A 93 23.54 -20.60 -4.15
C VAL A 93 22.48 -19.63 -3.62
N ILE A 94 22.35 -19.52 -2.29
CA ILE A 94 21.40 -18.58 -1.67
C ILE A 94 21.78 -17.13 -2.00
N ALA A 95 23.06 -16.77 -1.99
CA ALA A 95 23.53 -15.44 -2.34
C ALA A 95 23.18 -15.06 -3.79
N VAL A 96 23.36 -15.98 -4.75
CA VAL A 96 22.97 -15.76 -6.15
C VAL A 96 21.47 -15.51 -6.27
N ILE A 97 20.64 -16.34 -5.61
CA ILE A 97 19.18 -16.14 -5.58
C ILE A 97 18.84 -14.77 -4.99
N GLY A 98 19.48 -14.38 -3.88
CA GLY A 98 19.29 -13.09 -3.23
C GLY A 98 19.62 -11.91 -4.15
N VAL A 99 20.74 -11.95 -4.86
CA VAL A 99 21.13 -10.91 -5.83
C VAL A 99 20.10 -10.81 -6.96
N LEU A 100 19.61 -11.94 -7.48
CA LEU A 100 18.60 -11.94 -8.55
C LEU A 100 17.27 -11.35 -8.07
N LEU A 101 16.83 -11.68 -6.85
CA LEU A 101 15.60 -11.11 -6.27
C LEU A 101 15.75 -9.61 -6.01
N LEU A 102 16.89 -9.17 -5.45
CA LEU A 102 17.18 -7.75 -5.25
C LEU A 102 17.20 -6.99 -6.58
N ALA A 103 17.83 -7.54 -7.61
CA ALA A 103 17.87 -6.92 -8.93
C ALA A 103 16.45 -6.78 -9.52
N LYS A 104 15.61 -7.81 -9.40
CA LYS A 104 14.20 -7.73 -9.82
C LYS A 104 13.42 -6.70 -9.02
N GLY A 105 13.48 -6.74 -7.69
CA GLY A 105 12.76 -5.79 -6.85
C GLY A 105 13.18 -4.33 -7.09
N LYS A 106 14.48 -4.06 -7.28
CA LYS A 106 14.96 -2.72 -7.65
C LYS A 106 14.42 -2.26 -9.00
N LYS A 107 14.35 -3.15 -9.98
CA LYS A 107 13.76 -2.86 -11.29
C LYS A 107 12.26 -2.58 -11.18
N ASP A 108 11.53 -3.38 -10.41
CA ASP A 108 10.08 -3.24 -10.27
C ASP A 108 9.70 -1.93 -9.53
N LEU A 109 10.57 -1.47 -8.63
CA LEU A 109 10.41 -0.20 -7.89
C LEU A 109 10.95 1.02 -8.65
N GLU A 110 11.46 0.86 -9.85
CA GLU A 110 12.01 1.97 -10.62
C GLU A 110 10.88 2.94 -11.04
N PRO A 111 11.04 4.28 -10.88
CA PRO A 111 9.97 5.24 -11.19
C PRO A 111 9.43 5.14 -12.61
N SER A 112 10.25 4.69 -13.57
CA SER A 112 9.86 4.42 -14.96
C SER A 112 8.88 3.25 -15.10
N ASN A 113 8.94 2.27 -14.19
CA ASN A 113 8.01 1.13 -14.12
C ASN A 113 6.79 1.43 -13.24
N LEU A 114 6.91 2.40 -12.32
CA LEU A 114 5.83 2.86 -11.44
C LEU A 114 5.01 4.02 -12.02
N THR A 115 5.46 4.64 -13.11
CA THR A 115 4.74 5.74 -13.75
C THR A 115 3.51 5.20 -14.50
N PRO A 116 2.28 5.59 -14.12
CA PRO A 116 1.08 5.14 -14.81
C PRO A 116 1.01 5.76 -16.20
N THR A 117 1.54 5.07 -17.20
CA THR A 117 1.60 5.57 -18.59
C THR A 117 0.22 5.87 -19.17
N ARG A 118 -0.83 5.16 -18.72
CA ARG A 118 -2.21 5.41 -19.15
C ARG A 118 -2.84 6.62 -18.45
N THR A 119 -2.69 6.73 -17.13
CA THR A 119 -3.29 7.84 -16.35
C THR A 119 -2.61 9.17 -16.66
N ALA A 120 -1.28 9.16 -16.84
CA ALA A 120 -0.54 10.37 -17.23
C ALA A 120 -0.97 10.87 -18.61
N ARG A 121 -1.31 9.97 -19.55
CA ARG A 121 -1.80 10.36 -20.88
C ARG A 121 -3.20 10.98 -20.83
N GLN A 122 -4.11 10.39 -20.06
CA GLN A 122 -5.48 10.90 -19.90
C GLN A 122 -5.51 12.27 -19.22
N LEU A 123 -4.74 12.45 -18.14
CA LEU A 123 -4.59 13.76 -17.48
C LEU A 123 -3.98 14.82 -18.41
N GLY A 124 -3.08 14.40 -19.32
CA GLY A 124 -2.49 15.28 -20.33
C GLY A 124 -3.46 15.69 -21.44
N GLU A 125 -4.36 14.80 -21.86
CA GLU A 125 -5.44 15.13 -22.81
C GLU A 125 -6.48 16.05 -22.17
N ASP A 126 -6.92 15.75 -20.94
CA ASP A 126 -7.90 16.58 -20.22
C ASP A 126 -7.35 18.00 -19.96
N GLY A 127 -6.08 18.13 -19.59
CA GLY A 127 -5.43 19.43 -19.41
C GLY A 127 -5.29 20.23 -20.70
N LYS A 128 -5.17 19.56 -21.86
CA LYS A 128 -5.15 20.23 -23.17
C LYS A 128 -6.52 20.77 -23.54
N LEU A 129 -7.59 20.03 -23.28
CA LEU A 129 -8.96 20.45 -23.54
C LEU A 129 -9.34 21.69 -22.73
N VAL A 130 -8.93 21.76 -21.46
CA VAL A 130 -9.11 22.95 -20.62
C VAL A 130 -8.35 24.17 -21.16
N LYS A 131 -7.13 23.97 -21.69
CA LYS A 131 -6.36 25.05 -22.33
C LYS A 131 -6.98 25.54 -23.63
N GLU A 132 -7.64 24.68 -24.40
CA GLU A 132 -8.37 25.07 -25.61
C GLU A 132 -9.66 25.83 -25.30
N GLN A 133 -10.31 25.57 -24.16
CA GLN A 133 -11.52 26.31 -23.76
C GLN A 133 -11.25 27.71 -23.18
N ILE A 134 -10.02 28.01 -22.76
CA ILE A 134 -9.64 29.30 -22.18
C ILE A 134 -9.05 30.25 -23.25
N ARG A 135 -8.80 29.77 -24.47
CA ARG A 135 -8.31 30.57 -25.61
C ARG A 135 -9.45 30.89 -26.58
#